data_AF-A0A7L7LD06-F1
#
_entry.id   AF-A0A7L7LD06-F1
#
_cell.length_a   1.000
_cell.length_b   1.000
_cell.length_c   1.000
_cell.angle_alpha   90.00
_cell.angle_beta   90.00
_cell.angle_gamma   90.00
#
_symmetry.space_group_name_H-M   'P 1'
#
loop_
_entity.id
_entity.type
_entity.pdbx_description
1 polymer ?
#
loop_
_entity_poly.entity_id
_entity_poly.type
_entity_poly.pdbx_seq_one_letter_code
_entity_poly.pdbx_strand_id
1 'polypeptide(L)'
;MGKVELKKANGDVFLIAERMPDNSYVLAQWIGIQTLDTVKQGGNYYIEMLQKQPCSKLLNSHAELISPWTVANDWIVQTWTPKIQALGLRYMAQVLAPGVYGQMSFHQL
;
A
#
# COMPACT_ATOMS: atom_id res chain seq x y z
N MET A 1 -6.30 11.85 -12.89
CA MET A 1 -6.89 10.63 -12.32
C MET A 1 -7.00 10.84 -10.82
N GLY A 2 -8.22 10.84 -10.28
CA GLY A 2 -8.49 11.29 -8.92
C GLY A 2 -8.16 10.26 -7.84
N LYS A 3 -8.21 10.72 -6.60
CA LYS A 3 -8.20 9.93 -5.36
C LYS A 3 -9.28 8.83 -5.40
N VAL A 4 -8.93 7.61 -5.02
CA VAL A 4 -9.84 6.46 -4.92
C VAL A 4 -9.81 5.89 -3.50
N GLU A 5 -10.99 5.55 -2.98
CA GLU A 5 -11.17 4.89 -1.69
C GLU A 5 -11.59 3.43 -1.91
N LEU A 6 -10.83 2.51 -1.35
CA LEU A 6 -11.24 1.10 -1.25
C LEU A 6 -11.88 0.86 0.11
N LYS A 7 -13.06 0.26 0.07
CA LYS A 7 -13.93 0.06 1.24
C LYS A 7 -14.14 -1.42 1.53
N LYS A 8 -14.17 -1.75 2.82
CA LYS A 8 -14.57 -3.07 3.31
C LYS A 8 -16.08 -3.25 3.13
N ALA A 9 -16.57 -4.48 3.30
CA ALA A 9 -17.99 -4.80 3.24
C ALA A 9 -18.86 -4.00 4.23
N ASN A 10 -18.30 -3.61 5.38
CA ASN A 10 -18.98 -2.79 6.38
C ASN A 10 -18.94 -1.27 6.07
N GLY A 11 -18.36 -0.86 4.94
CA GLY A 11 -18.27 0.54 4.51
C GLY A 11 -17.01 1.27 4.96
N ASP A 12 -16.21 0.70 5.86
CA ASP A 12 -14.97 1.32 6.33
C ASP A 12 -13.95 1.42 5.20
N VAL A 13 -13.33 2.59 5.05
CA VAL A 13 -12.19 2.77 4.13
C VAL A 13 -10.98 2.07 4.72
N PHE A 14 -10.31 1.24 3.92
CA PHE A 14 -9.08 0.56 4.33
C PHE A 14 -7.84 1.00 3.55
N LEU A 15 -8.02 1.58 2.37
CA LEU A 15 -6.95 2.15 1.55
C LEU A 15 -7.47 3.35 0.76
N ILE A 16 -6.72 4.44 0.80
CA ILE A 16 -6.84 5.54 -0.14
C ILE A 16 -5.66 5.47 -1.10
N ALA A 17 -5.95 5.43 -2.40
CA ALA A 17 -4.94 5.40 -3.45
C ALA A 17 -5.08 6.65 -4.34
N GLU A 18 -4.00 7.38 -4.52
CA GLU A 18 -4.00 8.63 -5.27
C GLU A 18 -2.74 8.76 -6.11
N ARG A 19 -2.90 9.15 -7.38
CA ARG A 19 -1.77 9.52 -8.22
C ARG A 19 -1.55 11.02 -8.10
N MET A 20 -0.36 11.40 -7.68
CA MET A 20 -0.01 12.80 -7.51
C MET A 20 0.18 13.51 -8.86
N PRO A 21 0.12 14.86 -8.88
CA PRO A 21 0.34 15.65 -10.09
C PRO A 21 1.61 15.25 -10.84
N ASP A 22 1.56 15.38 -12.17
CA ASP A 22 2.65 15.04 -13.08
C ASP A 22 3.20 13.61 -12.93
N ASN A 23 2.40 12.71 -12.35
CA ASN A 23 2.78 11.34 -12.08
C ASN A 23 4.02 11.22 -11.17
N SER A 24 4.23 12.19 -10.27
CA SER A 24 5.44 12.29 -9.44
C SER A 24 5.63 11.08 -8.53
N TYR A 25 4.54 10.56 -7.96
CA TYR A 25 4.46 9.32 -7.20
C TYR A 25 2.99 8.89 -7.08
N VAL A 26 2.77 7.66 -6.64
CA VAL A 26 1.47 7.20 -6.14
C VAL A 26 1.50 7.19 -4.62
N LEU A 27 0.47 7.74 -3.98
CA LEU A 27 0.21 7.62 -2.56
C LEU A 27 -0.69 6.39 -2.33
N ALA A 28 -0.29 5.53 -1.39
CA ALA A 28 -1.11 4.47 -0.83
C ALA A 28 -1.22 4.71 0.69
N GLN A 29 -2.38 5.16 1.16
CA GLN A 29 -2.63 5.45 2.56
C GLN A 29 -3.52 4.37 3.17
N TRP A 30 -2.93 3.50 3.98
CA TRP A 30 -3.61 2.40 4.65
C TRP A 30 -4.22 2.85 5.97
N ILE A 31 -5.49 2.49 6.19
CA ILE A 31 -6.31 3.00 7.30
C ILE A 31 -6.86 1.85 8.13
N GLY A 32 -6.78 1.96 9.45
CA GLY A 32 -7.41 1.05 10.39
C GLY A 32 -6.71 -0.31 10.48
N ILE A 33 -7.52 -1.36 10.70
CA ILE A 33 -7.04 -2.74 10.81
C ILE A 33 -7.02 -3.39 9.43
N GLN A 34 -5.89 -3.99 9.07
CA GLN A 34 -5.70 -4.71 7.81
C GLN A 34 -5.78 -6.23 8.01
N THR A 35 -6.39 -6.91 7.05
CA THR A 35 -6.39 -8.37 6.93
C THR A 35 -5.59 -8.78 5.70
N LEU A 36 -5.32 -10.08 5.53
CA LEU A 36 -4.67 -10.57 4.30
C LEU A 36 -5.46 -10.16 3.05
N ASP A 37 -6.78 -10.20 3.14
CA ASP A 37 -7.68 -9.88 2.06
C ASP A 37 -7.60 -8.39 1.68
N THR A 38 -7.67 -7.47 2.66
CA THR A 38 -7.56 -6.02 2.36
C THR A 38 -6.19 -5.66 1.81
N VAL A 39 -5.11 -6.29 2.29
CA VAL A 39 -3.76 -6.09 1.73
C VAL A 39 -3.69 -6.60 0.29
N LYS A 40 -4.24 -7.77 0.00
CA LYS A 40 -4.28 -8.30 -1.37
C LYS A 40 -5.08 -7.42 -2.32
N GLN A 41 -6.25 -6.95 -1.89
CA GLN A 41 -7.09 -6.06 -2.68
C GLN A 41 -6.37 -4.74 -2.97
N GLY A 42 -5.82 -4.09 -1.95
CA GLY A 42 -5.10 -2.83 -2.12
C GLY A 42 -3.81 -2.97 -2.95
N GLY A 43 -3.05 -4.04 -2.72
CA GLY A 43 -1.84 -4.33 -3.48
C GLY A 43 -2.12 -4.63 -4.96
N ASN A 44 -3.18 -5.38 -5.27
CA ASN A 44 -3.60 -5.63 -6.64
C ASN A 44 -4.14 -4.37 -7.31
N TYR A 45 -4.89 -3.54 -6.59
CA TYR A 45 -5.34 -2.25 -7.11
C TYR A 45 -4.15 -1.36 -7.50
N TYR A 46 -3.10 -1.32 -6.68
CA TYR A 46 -1.87 -0.62 -7.01
C TYR A 46 -1.17 -1.18 -8.26
N ILE A 47 -1.15 -2.51 -8.44
CA ILE A 47 -0.66 -3.17 -9.66
C ILE A 47 -1.46 -2.70 -10.88
N GLU A 48 -2.79 -2.64 -10.80
CA GLU A 48 -3.65 -2.14 -11.88
C GLU A 48 -3.35 -0.66 -12.21
N MET A 49 -3.08 0.16 -11.19
CA MET A 49 -2.66 1.55 -11.41
C MET A 49 -1.35 1.62 -12.20
N LEU A 50 -0.36 0.78 -11.87
CA LEU A 50 0.91 0.73 -12.59
C LEU A 50 0.76 0.20 -14.02
N GLN A 51 -0.08 -0.81 -14.24
CA GLN A 51 -0.36 -1.34 -15.58
C GLN A 51 -1.02 -0.29 -16.49
N LYS A 52 -1.95 0.51 -15.95
CA LYS A 52 -2.62 1.60 -16.69
C LYS A 52 -1.66 2.75 -17.00
N GLN A 53 -0.83 3.12 -16.03
CA GLN A 53 0.15 4.18 -16.19
C GLN A 53 1.33 3.92 -15.24
N PRO A 54 2.50 3.49 -15.77
CA PRO A 54 3.67 3.22 -14.96
C PRO A 54 4.09 4.43 -14.11
N CYS A 55 4.55 4.17 -12.90
CA CYS A 55 5.11 5.16 -11.99
C CYS A 55 6.24 4.53 -11.20
N SER A 56 7.39 5.18 -11.16
CA SER A 56 8.58 4.63 -10.51
C SER A 56 8.64 4.88 -9.01
N LYS A 57 7.67 5.59 -8.43
CA LYS A 57 7.69 6.02 -7.03
C LYS A 57 6.37 5.70 -6.30
N LEU A 58 6.49 5.13 -5.11
CA LEU A 58 5.38 4.89 -4.18
C LEU A 58 5.68 5.56 -2.83
N LEU A 59 4.71 6.32 -2.32
CA LEU A 59 4.65 6.70 -0.91
C LEU A 59 3.63 5.80 -0.22
N ASN A 60 4.12 4.86 0.57
CA ASN A 60 3.31 3.89 1.29
C ASN A 60 3.12 4.35 2.74
N SER A 61 1.94 4.90 3.05
CA SER A 61 1.65 5.48 4.36
C SER A 61 0.89 4.51 5.25
N HIS A 62 1.46 4.28 6.44
CA HIS A 62 0.88 3.49 7.53
C HIS A 62 0.50 4.35 8.74
N ALA A 63 0.48 5.69 8.60
CA ALA A 63 0.27 6.63 9.70
C ALA A 63 -1.05 6.37 10.48
N GLU A 64 -2.04 5.76 9.83
CA GLU A 64 -3.37 5.48 10.39
C GLU A 64 -3.62 3.98 10.65
N LEU A 65 -2.57 3.17 10.67
CA LEU A 65 -2.69 1.77 11.09
C LEU A 65 -2.85 1.67 12.60
N ILE A 66 -3.78 0.83 13.03
CA ILE A 66 -4.16 0.68 14.45
C ILE A 66 -3.58 -0.62 15.07
N SER A 67 -2.99 -1.51 14.26
CA SER A 67 -2.39 -2.75 14.73
C SER A 67 -1.10 -3.08 13.97
N PRO A 68 -0.18 -3.90 14.53
CA PRO A 68 0.88 -4.51 13.74
C PRO A 68 0.26 -5.22 12.56
N TRP A 69 0.90 -5.07 11.40
CA TRP A 69 0.52 -5.78 10.20
C TRP A 69 1.71 -6.67 9.80
N THR A 70 1.49 -7.97 9.86
CA THR A 70 2.50 -9.00 9.54
C THR A 70 1.87 -10.16 8.76
N VAL A 71 0.54 -10.21 8.75
CA VAL A 71 -0.31 -11.28 8.21
C VAL A 71 -0.11 -11.49 6.71
N ALA A 72 0.48 -10.51 6.01
CA ALA A 72 0.63 -10.50 4.56
C ALA A 72 2.09 -10.48 4.09
N ASN A 73 3.07 -10.58 4.98
CA ASN A 73 4.50 -10.42 4.61
C ASN A 73 4.92 -11.45 3.55
N ASP A 74 4.56 -12.72 3.72
CA ASP A 74 4.88 -13.76 2.75
C ASP A 74 4.32 -13.44 1.35
N TRP A 75 3.06 -13.01 1.28
CA TRP A 75 2.44 -12.64 0.01
C TRP A 75 3.08 -11.39 -0.60
N ILE A 76 3.42 -10.40 0.22
CA ILE A 76 4.09 -9.17 -0.24
C ILE A 76 5.44 -9.51 -0.84
N VAL A 77 6.29 -10.23 -0.10
CA VAL A 77 7.65 -10.58 -0.52
C VAL A 77 7.63 -11.50 -1.74
N GLN A 78 6.81 -12.56 -1.73
CA GLN A 78 6.86 -13.59 -2.76
C GLN A 78 6.02 -13.26 -4.00
N THR A 79 4.97 -12.44 -3.88
CA THR A 79 4.02 -12.20 -4.97
C THR A 79 3.96 -10.75 -5.41
N TRP A 80 3.78 -9.82 -4.46
CA TRP A 80 3.49 -8.43 -4.82
C TRP A 80 4.75 -7.67 -5.26
N THR A 81 5.85 -7.80 -4.49
CA THR A 81 7.12 -7.10 -4.75
C THR A 81 7.70 -7.43 -6.13
N PRO A 82 7.79 -8.69 -6.59
CA PRO A 82 8.30 -8.98 -7.93
C PRO A 82 7.44 -8.35 -9.04
N LYS A 83 6.12 -8.31 -8.86
CA LYS A 83 5.18 -7.77 -9.86
C LYS A 83 5.33 -6.26 -10.01
N ILE A 84 5.35 -5.51 -8.92
CA ILE A 84 5.48 -4.04 -8.98
C ILE A 84 6.87 -3.61 -9.49
N GLN A 85 7.92 -4.38 -9.17
CA GLN A 85 9.25 -4.15 -9.71
C GLN A 85 9.29 -4.35 -11.23
N ALA A 86 8.69 -5.44 -11.73
CA ALA A 86 8.56 -5.69 -13.16
C ALA A 86 7.74 -4.61 -13.88
N LEU A 87 6.78 -3.98 -13.19
CA LEU A 87 5.97 -2.86 -13.69
C LEU A 87 6.65 -1.50 -13.55
N GLY A 88 7.91 -1.46 -13.11
CA GLY A 88 8.75 -0.27 -13.13
C GLY A 88 8.80 0.54 -11.84
N LEU A 89 8.27 0.03 -10.72
CA LEU A 89 8.50 0.64 -9.42
C LEU A 89 10.00 0.55 -9.05
N ARG A 90 10.60 1.69 -8.66
CA ARG A 90 12.03 1.77 -8.31
C ARG A 90 12.27 2.35 -6.92
N TYR A 91 11.39 3.22 -6.46
CA TYR A 91 11.53 3.93 -5.20
C TYR A 91 10.27 3.75 -4.36
N MET A 92 10.45 3.36 -3.11
CA MET A 92 9.36 3.25 -2.15
C MET A 92 9.76 3.94 -0.86
N ALA A 93 8.99 4.93 -0.44
CA ALA A 93 9.10 5.55 0.87
C ALA A 93 7.98 5.01 1.76
N GLN A 94 8.27 4.77 3.04
CA GLN A 94 7.30 4.30 4.00
C GLN A 94 7.08 5.34 5.10
N VAL A 95 5.82 5.73 5.34
CA VAL A 95 5.45 6.50 6.55
C VAL A 95 5.02 5.50 7.61
N LEU A 96 5.71 5.47 8.74
CA LEU A 96 5.44 4.51 9.80
C LEU A 96 4.26 4.98 10.68
N ALA A 97 3.48 4.02 11.19
CA ALA A 97 2.46 4.30 12.20
C ALA A 97 3.12 4.88 13.47
N PRO A 98 2.47 5.83 14.17
CA PRO A 98 2.98 6.34 15.43
C PRO A 98 3.04 5.22 16.49
N GLY A 99 4.15 5.15 17.23
CA GLY A 99 4.32 4.22 18.36
C GLY A 99 4.92 2.85 17.99
N VAL A 100 4.81 1.90 18.93
CA VAL A 100 5.48 0.58 18.89
C VAL A 100 5.10 -0.23 17.64
N TYR A 101 3.87 -0.06 17.15
CA TYR A 101 3.34 -0.81 16.00
C TYR A 101 4.10 -0.52 14.70
N GLY A 102 4.44 0.75 14.43
CA GLY A 102 5.19 1.13 13.24
C GLY A 102 6.60 0.53 13.21
N GLN A 103 7.27 0.46 14.38
CA GLN A 103 8.61 -0.11 14.49
C GLN A 103 8.62 -1.63 14.32
N MET A 104 7.63 -2.34 14.88
CA MET A 104 7.57 -3.81 14.76
C MET A 104 7.32 -4.27 13.32
N SER A 105 6.46 -3.58 12.57
CA SER A 105 6.15 -3.93 11.18
C SER A 105 7.32 -3.67 10.23
N PHE A 106 8.14 -2.64 10.47
CA PHE A 106 9.29 -2.33 9.61
C PHE A 106 10.38 -3.41 9.66
N HIS A 107 10.67 -3.99 10.83
CA HIS A 107 11.74 -4.99 10.97
C HIS A 107 11.45 -6.32 10.25
N GLN A 108 10.26 -6.52 9.68
CA GLN A 108 9.82 -7.80 9.14
C GLN A 108 9.61 -7.82 7.61
N LEU A 109 9.96 -6.74 6.92
CA LEU A 109 9.86 -6.57 5.47
C LEU A 109 11.24 -6.35 4.85
#